data_AF-R7PB94-F1
#
_entry.id   AF-R7PB94-F1
#
_cell.length_a   1.000
_cell.length_b   1.000
_cell.length_c   1.000
_cell.angle_alpha   90.00
_cell.angle_beta   90.00
_cell.angle_gamma   90.00
#
_symmetry.space_group_name_H-M   'P 1'
#
loop_
_entity.id
_entity.type
_entity.pdbx_description
1 polymer ?
#
loop_
_entity_poly.entity_id
_entity_poly.type
_entity_poly.pdbx_seq_one_letter_code
_entity_poly.pdbx_strand_id
1 'polypeptide(L)'
;MEEEPLSVVLPIPGEVRLTRGGKVTVWRATCEPGAVILKNPDVACLDADLLASHSLWLRPVAPGDRFVPFGMRGSSLVSDYLTDRKYSRLRKAQTYVLCRDKDIVWLVGERTDQRFAVTSGRTRHTVVVRMTAEEE
;
A
#
# COMPACT_ATOMS: atom_id res chain seq x y z
N MET A 1 -20.99 -0.91 18.69
CA MET A 1 -19.61 -1.15 19.14
C MET A 1 -19.03 -2.10 18.11
N GLU A 2 -18.62 -1.58 16.96
CA GLU A 2 -18.09 -2.39 15.86
C GLU A 2 -16.60 -2.59 16.15
N GLU A 3 -16.23 -3.83 16.49
CA GLU A 3 -14.83 -4.21 16.54
C GLU A 3 -14.28 -4.13 15.12
N GLU A 4 -13.38 -3.18 14.87
CA GLU A 4 -12.63 -3.14 13.62
C GLU A 4 -11.89 -4.47 13.46
N PRO A 5 -12.05 -5.17 12.34
CA PRO A 5 -11.21 -6.31 12.08
C PRO A 5 -9.77 -5.81 11.90
N LEU A 6 -8.83 -6.41 12.63
CA LEU A 6 -7.40 -6.12 12.53
C LEU A 6 -6.87 -6.30 11.10
N SER A 7 -7.61 -7.00 10.24
CA SER A 7 -7.35 -7.11 8.81
C SER A 7 -8.62 -6.91 7.98
N VAL A 8 -8.54 -6.06 6.95
CA VAL A 8 -9.63 -5.82 6.00
C VAL A 8 -9.21 -6.29 4.62
N VAL A 9 -10.04 -7.09 3.95
CA VAL A 9 -9.80 -7.47 2.56
C VAL A 9 -10.11 -6.28 1.67
N LEU A 10 -9.20 -5.95 0.75
CA LEU A 10 -9.38 -4.87 -0.21
C LEU A 10 -10.07 -5.42 -1.48
N PRO A 11 -11.37 -5.12 -1.73
CA PRO A 11 -12.05 -5.56 -2.95
C PRO A 11 -11.55 -4.78 -4.15
N ILE A 12 -11.13 -5.46 -5.23
CA ILE A 12 -10.61 -4.80 -6.45
C ILE A 12 -11.59 -5.05 -7.61
N PRO A 13 -12.31 -4.03 -8.12
CA PRO A 13 -12.39 -2.64 -7.66
C PRO A 13 -13.29 -2.44 -6.42
N GLY A 14 -13.08 -1.38 -5.64
CA GLY A 14 -13.89 -1.05 -4.48
C GLY A 14 -13.27 0.00 -3.54
N GLU A 15 -13.93 0.28 -2.41
CA GLU A 15 -13.43 1.19 -1.39
C GLU A 15 -13.58 0.58 0.01
N VAL A 16 -12.68 0.95 0.91
CA VAL A 16 -12.63 0.50 2.30
C VAL A 16 -12.46 1.74 3.19
N ARG A 17 -13.31 1.88 4.20
CA ARG A 17 -13.16 2.92 5.22
C ARG A 17 -12.32 2.38 6.37
N LEU A 18 -11.22 3.08 6.66
CA LEU A 18 -10.35 2.83 7.80
C LEU A 18 -10.69 3.85 8.87
N THR A 19 -11.18 3.39 10.02
CA THR A 19 -11.60 4.28 11.10
C THR A 19 -10.43 4.96 11.83
N ARG A 20 -9.18 4.55 11.55
CA ARG A 20 -7.95 5.23 12.00
C ARG A 20 -7.03 5.74 10.89
N GLY A 21 -7.54 5.87 9.66
CA GLY A 21 -6.75 6.32 8.51
C GLY A 21 -7.50 7.22 7.53
N GLY A 22 -8.82 7.16 7.47
CA GLY A 22 -9.64 7.74 6.40
C GLY A 22 -10.11 6.68 5.41
N LYS A 23 -10.18 6.99 4.12
CA LYS A 23 -10.74 6.09 3.12
C LYS A 23 -9.71 5.60 2.09
N VAL A 24 -9.62 4.28 1.92
CA VAL A 24 -8.85 3.64 0.86
C VAL A 24 -9.76 3.35 -0.32
N THR A 25 -9.41 3.83 -1.50
CA THR A 25 -10.12 3.51 -2.76
C THR A 25 -9.19 2.73 -3.67
N VAL A 26 -9.70 1.67 -4.29
CA VAL A 26 -8.94 0.85 -5.23
C VAL A 26 -9.69 0.65 -6.54
N TRP A 27 -9.00 0.84 -7.65
CA TRP A 27 -9.54 0.63 -8.98
C TRP A 27 -8.50 -0.01 -9.88
N ARG A 28 -8.99 -0.69 -10.92
CA ARG A 28 -8.13 -1.19 -11.99
C ARG A 28 -7.97 -0.09 -13.03
N ALA A 29 -6.73 0.14 -13.44
CA ALA A 29 -6.39 1.04 -14.52
C ALA A 29 -5.54 0.29 -15.55
N THR A 30 -5.51 0.82 -16.77
CA THR A 30 -4.63 0.32 -17.83
C THR A 30 -3.53 1.34 -18.02
N CYS A 31 -2.29 0.89 -17.91
CA CYS A 31 -1.10 1.73 -18.11
C CYS A 31 -0.76 1.72 -19.59
N GLU A 32 -0.78 2.89 -20.22
CA GLU A 32 -0.24 3.03 -21.57
C GLU A 32 1.30 2.94 -21.53
N PRO A 33 1.94 2.33 -22.54
CA PRO A 33 3.39 2.27 -22.63
C PRO A 33 3.96 3.69 -22.76
N GLY A 34 4.45 4.24 -21.65
CA GLY A 34 4.89 5.64 -21.53
C GLY A 34 4.22 6.42 -20.39
N ALA A 35 3.26 5.81 -19.68
CA ALA A 35 2.64 6.42 -18.52
C ALA A 35 3.67 6.75 -17.43
N VAL A 36 3.63 8.01 -16.97
CA VAL A 36 4.47 8.48 -15.88
C VAL A 36 3.87 7.99 -14.57
N ILE A 37 4.61 7.16 -13.85
CA ILE A 37 4.20 6.69 -12.52
C ILE A 37 4.31 7.89 -11.58
N LEU A 38 3.17 8.41 -11.13
CA LEU A 38 3.14 9.48 -10.16
C LEU A 38 3.78 8.99 -8.86
N LYS A 39 4.81 9.70 -8.40
CA LYS A 39 5.53 9.41 -7.15
C LYS A 39 4.76 9.97 -5.95
N ASN A 40 3.48 9.64 -5.83
CA ASN A 40 2.64 10.17 -4.78
C ASN A 40 2.63 9.19 -3.58
N PRO A 41 2.90 9.63 -2.34
CA PRO A 41 2.87 8.73 -1.19
C PRO A 41 1.47 8.20 -0.88
N ASP A 42 0.44 8.99 -1.19
CA ASP A 42 -0.97 8.63 -0.99
C ASP A 42 -1.53 7.70 -2.07
N VAL A 43 -0.80 7.47 -3.16
CA VAL A 43 -1.25 6.64 -4.29
C VAL A 43 -0.21 5.57 -4.61
N ALA A 44 -0.63 4.32 -4.49
CA ALA A 44 0.13 3.17 -4.93
C ALA A 44 -0.34 2.69 -6.29
N CYS A 45 0.59 2.59 -7.24
CA CYS A 45 0.38 1.89 -8.50
C CYS A 45 1.04 0.51 -8.41
N LEU A 46 0.21 -0.54 -8.38
CA LEU A 46 0.63 -1.92 -8.30
C LEU A 46 0.38 -2.63 -9.63
N ASP A 47 1.21 -3.61 -9.97
CA ASP A 47 1.02 -4.44 -11.15
C ASP A 47 -0.13 -5.44 -10.92
N ALA A 48 -1.18 -5.39 -11.75
CA ALA A 48 -2.35 -6.25 -11.58
C ALA A 48 -2.06 -7.72 -11.92
N ASP A 49 -1.12 -7.99 -12.84
CA ASP A 49 -0.71 -9.36 -13.18
C ASP A 49 -0.02 -10.02 -11.98
N LEU A 50 0.80 -9.27 -11.23
CA LEU A 50 1.42 -9.77 -10.00
C LEU A 50 0.41 -10.02 -8.87
N LEU A 51 -0.71 -9.30 -8.88
CA LEU A 51 -1.78 -9.40 -7.89
C LEU A 51 -2.87 -10.42 -8.25
N ALA A 52 -2.97 -10.82 -9.52
CA ALA A 52 -4.09 -11.60 -10.06
C ALA A 52 -4.38 -12.91 -9.30
N SER A 53 -3.37 -13.48 -8.64
CA SER A 53 -3.50 -14.77 -7.96
C SER A 53 -3.90 -14.69 -6.49
N HIS A 54 -3.94 -13.51 -5.85
CA HIS A 54 -4.18 -13.39 -4.40
C HIS A 54 -5.03 -12.19 -3.99
N SER A 55 -5.74 -12.35 -2.88
CA SER A 55 -6.45 -11.23 -2.22
C SER A 55 -5.47 -10.30 -1.51
N LEU A 56 -5.79 -9.02 -1.54
CA LEU A 56 -5.08 -7.97 -0.82
C LEU A 56 -5.71 -7.76 0.56
N TRP A 57 -4.86 -7.58 1.56
CA TRP A 57 -5.25 -7.39 2.94
C TRP A 57 -4.63 -6.11 3.47
N LEU A 58 -5.44 -5.23 4.01
CA LEU A 58 -4.99 -4.11 4.83
C LEU A 58 -4.91 -4.56 6.27
N ARG A 59 -3.78 -4.31 6.91
CA ARG A 59 -3.61 -4.53 8.35
C ARG A 59 -2.71 -3.47 8.95
N PRO A 60 -2.76 -3.21 10.27
CA PRO A 60 -1.79 -2.33 10.91
C PRO A 60 -0.38 -2.95 10.80
N VAL A 61 0.63 -2.07 10.80
CA VAL A 61 2.02 -2.50 10.79
C VAL A 61 2.32 -3.36 12.01
N ALA A 62 2.99 -4.49 11.78
CA ALA A 62 3.42 -5.40 12.82
C ALA A 62 4.94 -5.30 13.04
N PRO A 63 5.42 -5.53 14.27
CA PRO A 63 6.86 -5.62 14.52
C PRO A 63 7.46 -6.78 13.73
N GLY A 64 8.54 -6.50 13.00
CA GLY A 64 9.20 -7.47 12.11
C GLY A 64 8.83 -7.33 10.64
N ASP A 65 7.85 -6.49 10.30
CA ASP A 65 7.47 -6.21 8.92
C ASP A 65 8.62 -5.64 8.10
N ARG A 66 8.84 -6.22 6.91
CA ARG A 66 9.89 -5.83 5.97
C ARG A 66 9.31 -5.57 4.59
N PHE A 67 9.81 -4.52 3.94
CA PHE A 67 9.44 -4.14 2.58
C PHE A 67 10.64 -3.55 1.84
N VAL A 68 10.56 -3.49 0.52
CA VAL A 68 11.61 -2.96 -0.36
C VAL A 68 11.13 -1.62 -0.92
N PRO A 69 11.46 -0.48 -0.29
CA PRO A 69 10.98 0.82 -0.77
C PRO A 69 11.46 1.10 -2.21
N PHE A 70 10.53 1.51 -3.07
CA PHE A 70 10.78 1.77 -4.49
C PHE A 70 12.01 2.65 -4.77
N GLY A 71 13.04 2.11 -5.41
CA GLY A 71 14.26 2.86 -5.76
C GLY A 71 15.40 2.74 -4.75
N MET A 72 15.27 1.92 -3.71
CA MET A 72 16.37 1.54 -2.81
C MET A 72 16.76 0.08 -3.06
N ARG A 73 18.08 -0.22 -3.06
CA ARG A 73 18.57 -1.59 -3.14
C ARG A 73 18.63 -2.19 -1.74
N GLY A 74 17.55 -2.86 -1.33
CA GLY A 74 17.50 -3.62 -0.06
C GLY A 74 16.11 -3.62 0.57
N SER A 75 15.83 -4.63 1.40
CA SER A 75 14.64 -4.64 2.24
C SER A 75 14.91 -3.87 3.53
N SER A 76 14.05 -2.92 3.87
CA SER A 76 14.06 -2.22 5.15
C SER A 76 12.93 -2.72 6.04
N LEU A 77 13.14 -2.67 7.35
CA LEU A 77 12.07 -2.86 8.31
C LEU A 77 11.11 -1.68 8.22
N VAL A 78 9.80 -1.93 8.16
CA VAL A 78 8.79 -0.87 8.17
C VAL A 78 8.92 -0.03 9.43
N SER A 79 9.16 -0.67 10.58
CA SER A 79 9.39 0.03 11.85
C SER A 79 10.60 0.97 11.79
N ASP A 80 11.69 0.55 11.14
CA ASP A 80 12.91 1.35 10.99
C ASP A 80 12.65 2.54 10.07
N TYR A 81 12.03 2.28 8.92
CA TYR A 81 11.60 3.31 7.96
C TYR A 81 10.70 4.38 8.60
N LEU A 82 9.69 3.95 9.36
CA LEU A 82 8.81 4.88 10.08
C LEU A 82 9.55 5.65 11.20
N THR A 83 10.57 5.05 11.81
CA THR A 83 11.43 5.73 12.80
C THR A 83 12.23 6.85 12.14
N ASP A 84 12.85 6.56 11.00
CA ASP A 84 13.63 7.52 10.21
C ASP A 84 12.76 8.73 9.79
N ARG A 85 11.51 8.45 9.41
CA ARG A 85 10.46 9.45 9.13
C ARG A 85 9.94 10.21 10.37
N LYS A 86 10.49 9.97 11.55
CA LYS A 86 10.08 10.59 12.83
C LYS A 86 8.63 10.29 13.24
N TYR A 87 8.08 9.14 12.86
CA TYR A 87 6.73 8.75 13.30
C TYR A 87 6.74 8.43 14.81
N SER A 88 5.76 8.98 15.53
CA SER A 88 5.52 8.65 16.92
C SER A 88 5.02 7.21 17.06
N ARG A 89 5.14 6.61 18.25
CA ARG A 89 4.66 5.24 18.52
C ARG A 89 3.17 5.09 18.18
N LEU A 90 2.38 6.12 18.47
CA LEU A 90 0.95 6.17 18.14
C LEU A 90 0.73 6.16 16.62
N ARG A 91 1.45 7.01 15.88
CA ARG A 91 1.33 7.10 14.42
C ARG A 91 1.76 5.79 13.74
N LYS A 92 2.80 5.13 14.25
CA LYS A 92 3.23 3.81 13.77
C LYS A 92 2.11 2.77 13.97
N ALA A 93 1.50 2.72 15.15
CA ALA A 93 0.40 1.80 15.42
C ALA A 93 -0.85 2.09 14.57
N GLN A 94 -1.05 3.35 14.15
CA GLN A 94 -2.10 3.77 13.23
C GLN A 94 -1.71 3.62 11.75
N THR A 95 -0.47 3.21 11.45
CA THR A 95 -0.02 3.03 10.07
C THR A 95 -0.50 1.68 9.55
N TYR A 96 -1.13 1.70 8.38
CA TYR A 96 -1.56 0.50 7.69
C TYR A 96 -0.55 0.07 6.64
N VAL A 97 -0.45 -1.25 6.45
CA VAL A 97 0.27 -1.88 5.37
C VAL A 97 -0.71 -2.69 4.54
N LEU A 98 -0.56 -2.57 3.24
CA LEU A 98 -1.22 -3.44 2.28
C LEU A 98 -0.31 -4.64 2.05
N CYS A 99 -0.81 -5.81 2.42
CA CYS A 99 -0.14 -7.09 2.24
C CYS A 99 -0.86 -7.92 1.19
N ARG A 100 -0.08 -8.52 0.29
CA ARG A 100 -0.53 -9.60 -0.57
C ARG A 100 -0.05 -10.90 0.08
N ASP A 101 -0.99 -11.66 0.64
CA ASP A 101 -0.67 -12.89 1.36
C ASP A 101 0.34 -12.62 2.52
N LYS A 102 1.60 -13.04 2.37
CA LYS A 102 2.68 -12.81 3.33
C LYS A 102 3.60 -11.63 3.00
N ASP A 103 3.51 -11.07 1.80
CA ASP A 103 4.39 -10.00 1.32
C ASP A 103 3.74 -8.63 1.47
N ILE A 104 4.51 -7.64 1.90
CA ILE A 104 4.06 -6.24 1.97
C ILE A 104 4.21 -5.61 0.59
N VAL A 105 3.11 -5.09 0.03
CA VAL A 105 3.10 -4.48 -1.30
C VAL A 105 3.09 -2.95 -1.24
N TRP A 106 2.50 -2.37 -0.19
CA TRP A 106 2.45 -0.92 -0.02
C TRP A 106 2.35 -0.53 1.44
N LEU A 107 3.16 0.44 1.85
CA LEU A 107 3.00 1.15 3.11
C LEU A 107 2.04 2.32 2.87
N VAL A 108 0.83 2.22 3.42
CA VAL A 108 -0.27 3.17 3.18
C VAL A 108 0.16 4.57 3.62
N GLY A 109 0.08 5.54 2.70
CA GLY A 109 0.48 6.93 2.95
C GLY A 109 1.98 7.19 2.87
N GLU A 110 2.80 6.23 2.43
CA GLU A 110 4.25 6.42 2.28
C GLU A 110 4.77 5.92 0.93
N ARG A 111 5.06 4.62 0.79
CA ARG A 111 5.79 4.08 -0.36
C ARG A 111 5.40 2.66 -0.70
N THR A 112 5.36 2.38 -2.00
CA THR A 112 5.15 1.04 -2.54
C THR A 112 6.41 0.20 -2.50
N ASP A 113 6.20 -1.10 -2.42
CA ASP A 113 7.27 -2.08 -2.58
C ASP A 113 7.71 -2.15 -4.05
N GLN A 114 9.02 -2.12 -4.28
CA GLN A 114 9.61 -2.10 -5.61
C GLN A 114 9.25 -3.35 -6.43
N ARG A 115 9.04 -4.49 -5.79
CA ARG A 115 8.72 -5.76 -6.47
C ARG A 115 7.34 -5.73 -7.12
N PHE A 116 6.42 -4.97 -6.54
CA PHE A 116 5.04 -4.84 -7.00
C PHE A 116 4.77 -3.51 -7.70
N ALA A 117 5.74 -2.60 -7.68
CA ALA A 117 5.66 -1.34 -8.38
C ALA A 117 5.59 -1.57 -9.89
N VAL A 118 4.66 -0.84 -10.52
CA VAL A 118 4.51 -0.83 -11.97
C VAL A 118 5.81 -0.37 -12.63
N THR A 119 6.17 -0.99 -13.76
CA THR A 119 7.36 -0.60 -14.52
C THR A 119 6.93 -0.11 -15.89
N SER A 120 7.32 1.12 -16.24
CA SER A 120 7.02 1.74 -17.54
C SER A 120 7.46 0.82 -18.68
N GLY A 121 6.51 0.42 -19.53
CA GLY A 121 6.74 -0.41 -20.72
C GLY A 121 6.55 -1.92 -20.53
N ARG A 122 6.45 -2.43 -19.30
CA ARG A 122 6.21 -3.87 -19.04
C ARG A 122 4.80 -4.17 -18.55
N THR A 123 4.23 -3.28 -17.74
CA THR A 123 2.92 -3.50 -17.12
C THR A 123 1.80 -2.91 -17.98
N ARG A 124 0.84 -3.75 -18.40
CA ARG A 124 -0.39 -3.30 -19.08
C ARG A 124 -1.53 -3.04 -18.10
N HIS A 125 -1.76 -3.97 -17.17
CA HIS A 125 -2.84 -3.86 -16.19
C HIS A 125 -2.28 -3.44 -14.84
N THR A 126 -2.83 -2.39 -14.26
CA THR A 126 -2.40 -1.87 -12.96
C THR A 126 -3.57 -1.78 -12.00
N VAL A 127 -3.30 -2.01 -10.73
CA VAL A 127 -4.21 -1.72 -9.64
C VAL A 127 -3.72 -0.44 -8.98
N VAL A 128 -4.55 0.59 -9.01
CA VAL A 128 -4.26 1.85 -8.34
C VAL A 128 -5.02 1.86 -7.02
N VAL A 129 -4.29 2.05 -5.93
CA VAL A 129 -4.82 2.18 -4.58
C VAL A 129 -4.51 3.58 -4.10
N ARG A 130 -5.52 4.32 -3.65
CA ARG A 130 -5.37 5.67 -3.11
C ARG A 130 -5.91 5.72 -1.69
N MET A 131 -5.12 6.31 -0.81
CA MET A 131 -5.60 6.72 0.50
C MET A 131 -6.06 8.17 0.47
N THR A 132 -7.17 8.45 1.13
CA THR A 132 -7.64 9.81 1.41
C THR A 132 -7.80 9.93 2.92
N ALA A 133 -6.99 10.76 3.56
CA ALA A 133 -7.22 11.12 4.95
C ALA A 133 -8.51 11.94 5.00
N GLU A 134 -9.45 11.51 5.85
CA GLU A 134 -10.60 12.34 6.20
C GLU A 134 -10.15 13.20 7.38
N GLU A 135 -9.81 14.47 7.13
CA GLU A 135 -9.64 15.46 8.19
C GLU A 135 -11.03 15.80 8.72
N GLU A 136 -11.35 15.38 9.96
CA GLU A 136 -12.52 15.84 10.72
C GLU A 136 -12.29 17.24 11.31
#